data_AF-A0A934BGY4-F1
#
_entry.id   AF-A0A934BGY4-F1
#
_cell.length_a   1.000
_cell.length_b   1.000
_cell.length_c   1.000
_cell.angle_alpha   90.00
_cell.angle_beta   90.00
_cell.angle_gamma   90.00
#
_symmetry.space_group_name_H-M   'P 1'
#
loop_
_entity.id
_entity.type
_entity.pdbx_description
1 polymer ?
#
loop_
_entity_poly.entity_id
_entity_poly.type
_entity_poly.pdbx_seq_one_letter_code
_entity_poly.pdbx_strand_id
1 'polypeptide(L)'
;MAGYEHKIGKIGYNGFKQDAFISGKTLKCEAKPKNFDTEEFAKYKRGERKTSPSKLNGGGNFTDYTPARLEKDKREKGLNMLVSGFVDGKLIYIIEFPFTSPDFIKNLEIKIQKWQKKLKGSESTKGQFLRSADFDYKDFVESQNLKIVYLLNTDELVKYAAYISKGFYRFLDGKAK
;
A
#
# COMPACT_ATOMS: atom_id res chain seq x y z
N MET A 1 -23.44 -1.02 14.76
CA MET A 1 -22.41 -1.87 15.42
C MET A 1 -21.70 -2.67 14.33
N ALA A 2 -20.37 -2.56 14.23
CA ALA A 2 -19.60 -2.87 13.01
C ALA A 2 -19.17 -4.36 12.83
N GLY A 3 -19.77 -5.30 13.57
CA GLY A 3 -19.60 -6.73 13.30
C GLY A 3 -18.20 -7.32 13.54
N TYR A 4 -17.33 -6.64 14.29
CA TYR A 4 -15.99 -7.15 14.59
C TYR A 4 -15.95 -7.85 15.96
N GLU A 5 -15.54 -9.12 15.98
CA GLU A 5 -15.22 -9.84 17.22
C GLU A 5 -13.78 -9.58 17.66
N HIS A 6 -13.63 -9.03 18.86
CA HIS A 6 -12.34 -8.80 19.48
C HIS A 6 -11.76 -10.13 19.99
N LYS A 7 -10.61 -10.57 19.48
CA LYS A 7 -9.85 -11.67 20.10
C LYS A 7 -8.93 -11.13 21.20
N ILE A 8 -9.14 -11.60 22.43
CA ILE A 8 -8.28 -11.31 23.57
C ILE A 8 -6.87 -11.84 23.26
N GLY A 9 -5.91 -10.93 23.06
CA GLY A 9 -4.50 -11.27 22.78
C GLY A 9 -3.83 -10.48 21.64
N LYS A 10 -4.55 -9.64 20.89
CA LYS A 10 -3.96 -8.79 19.84
C LYS A 10 -4.51 -7.37 19.93
N ILE A 11 -3.62 -6.38 20.07
CA ILE A 11 -3.98 -4.97 19.93
C ILE A 11 -4.08 -4.68 18.43
N GLY A 12 -5.29 -4.76 17.87
CA GLY A 12 -5.57 -4.45 16.47
C GLY A 12 -6.71 -5.30 15.88
N TYR A 13 -7.59 -4.64 15.11
CA TYR A 13 -8.66 -5.31 14.35
C TYR A 13 -8.06 -6.22 13.28
N ASN A 14 -8.65 -7.39 13.11
CA ASN A 14 -8.33 -8.37 12.09
C ASN A 14 -8.62 -7.79 10.69
N GLY A 15 -7.61 -7.73 9.81
CA GLY A 15 -7.71 -7.27 8.42
C GLY A 15 -8.51 -8.19 7.48
N PHE A 16 -9.62 -8.76 7.95
CA PHE A 16 -10.56 -9.50 7.11
C PHE A 16 -11.87 -8.73 7.01
N LYS A 17 -12.36 -8.58 5.77
CA LYS A 17 -13.74 -8.22 5.50
C LYS A 17 -14.48 -9.54 5.26
N GLN A 18 -15.31 -9.96 6.21
CA GLN A 18 -16.42 -10.84 5.82
C GLN A 18 -17.35 -9.93 5.01
N ASP A 19 -17.39 -10.12 3.70
CA ASP A 19 -18.36 -9.43 2.86
C ASP A 19 -19.76 -9.84 3.34
N ALA A 20 -20.43 -8.94 4.06
CA ALA A 20 -21.82 -9.09 4.47
C ALA A 20 -22.80 -9.03 3.28
N PHE A 21 -22.33 -9.17 2.03
CA PHE A 21 -23.18 -9.07 0.83
C PHE A 21 -22.98 -10.15 -0.23
N ILE A 22 -21.98 -11.03 -0.15
CA ILE A 22 -21.88 -12.18 -1.06
C ILE A 22 -21.35 -13.42 -0.33
N SER A 23 -22.24 -14.40 -0.18
CA SER A 23 -22.03 -15.79 0.24
C SER A 23 -20.57 -16.28 0.28
N GLY A 24 -20.03 -16.43 1.49
CA GLY A 24 -19.12 -17.54 1.85
C GLY A 24 -17.65 -17.50 1.38
N LYS A 25 -17.16 -16.45 0.72
CA LYS A 25 -15.73 -16.35 0.36
C LYS A 25 -15.01 -15.29 1.19
N THR A 26 -14.18 -15.73 2.14
CA THR A 26 -13.25 -14.85 2.86
C THR A 26 -12.15 -14.38 1.91
N LEU A 27 -12.22 -13.14 1.45
CA LEU A 27 -11.13 -12.50 0.71
C LEU A 27 -10.09 -12.00 1.72
N LYS A 28 -8.85 -12.49 1.60
CA LYS A 28 -7.74 -12.08 2.46
C LYS A 28 -7.08 -10.86 1.82
N CYS A 29 -6.98 -9.75 2.55
CA CYS A 29 -6.40 -8.53 2.02
C CYS A 29 -5.33 -7.94 2.94
N GLU A 30 -4.23 -7.48 2.37
CA GLU A 30 -3.25 -6.63 3.02
C GLU A 30 -3.53 -5.17 2.62
N ALA A 31 -4.04 -4.38 3.57
CA ALA A 31 -4.39 -2.99 3.33
C ALA A 31 -3.22 -2.04 3.57
N LYS A 32 -2.99 -1.10 2.65
CA LYS A 32 -1.99 -0.03 2.74
C LYS A 32 -2.67 1.34 2.55
N PRO A 33 -3.32 1.89 3.59
CA PRO A 33 -3.87 3.24 3.55
C PRO A 33 -2.75 4.27 3.66
N LYS A 34 -2.90 5.37 2.92
CA LYS A 34 -2.02 6.54 3.02
C LYS A 34 -2.84 7.81 3.02
N ASN A 35 -2.68 8.62 4.06
CA ASN A 35 -3.23 9.98 4.11
C ASN A 35 -2.16 11.01 3.74
N PHE A 36 -2.53 11.96 2.90
CA PHE A 36 -1.74 13.16 2.64
C PHE A 36 -2.35 14.32 3.42
N ASP A 37 -1.51 15.01 4.19
CA ASP A 37 -1.87 16.18 4.98
C ASP A 37 -1.49 17.44 4.19
N THR A 38 -2.50 18.24 3.82
CA THR A 38 -2.28 19.45 3.01
C THR A 38 -1.63 20.58 3.82
N GLU A 39 -1.79 20.62 5.14
CA GLU A 39 -1.13 21.60 6.00
C GLU A 39 0.37 21.33 6.07
N GLU A 40 0.79 20.07 6.12
CA GLU A 40 2.23 19.73 6.03
C GLU A 40 2.86 20.15 4.69
N PHE A 41 2.07 20.13 3.61
CA PHE A 41 2.50 20.65 2.32
C PHE A 41 2.56 22.19 2.31
N ALA A 42 1.60 22.85 2.96
CA ALA A 42 1.59 24.30 3.13
C ALA A 42 2.80 24.78 3.97
N LYS A 43 3.11 24.11 5.09
CA LYS A 43 4.32 24.36 5.90
C LYS A 43 5.60 24.23 5.07
N TYR A 44 5.70 23.20 4.23
CA TYR A 44 6.83 23.07 3.31
C TYR A 44 6.92 24.24 2.34
N LYS A 45 5.78 24.70 1.78
CA LYS A 45 5.74 25.87 0.89
C LYS A 45 6.11 27.18 1.59
N ARG A 46 5.80 27.32 2.88
CA ARG A 46 6.19 28.45 3.73
C ARG A 46 7.62 28.36 4.26
N GLY A 47 8.32 27.25 4.03
CA GLY A 47 9.69 27.03 4.54
C GLY A 47 9.77 26.57 6.00
N GLU A 48 8.63 26.35 6.66
CA GLU A 48 8.53 25.85 8.04
C GLU A 48 8.93 24.36 8.15
N ARG A 49 8.91 23.64 7.02
CA ARG A 49 9.33 22.25 6.91
C ARG A 49 10.45 22.11 5.89
N LYS A 50 11.51 21.37 6.25
CA LYS A 50 12.69 21.16 5.38
C LYS A 50 12.41 20.32 4.14
N THR A 51 11.51 19.34 4.24
CA THR A 51 11.24 18.37 3.18
C THR A 51 9.76 18.34 2.82
N SER A 52 9.44 18.23 1.53
CA SER A 52 8.05 18.05 1.10
C SER A 52 7.48 16.76 1.69
N PRO A 53 6.21 16.74 2.13
CA PRO A 53 5.52 15.48 2.42
C PRO A 53 5.49 14.58 1.17
N SER A 54 5.57 13.27 1.40
CA SER A 54 5.55 12.27 0.31
C SER A 54 4.16 12.16 -0.28
N LYS A 55 4.01 12.61 -1.54
CA LYS A 55 2.78 12.53 -2.33
C LYS A 55 2.18 11.12 -2.40
N LEU A 56 0.88 11.03 -2.68
CA LEU A 56 0.21 9.77 -2.98
C LEU A 56 0.80 9.18 -4.27
N ASN A 57 1.21 7.92 -4.25
CA ASN A 57 1.88 7.25 -5.37
C ASN A 57 1.35 5.83 -5.58
N GLY A 58 0.18 5.50 -5.01
CA GLY A 58 -0.39 4.15 -5.04
C GLY A 58 0.43 3.13 -4.26
N GLY A 59 1.39 3.58 -3.46
CA GLY A 59 2.37 2.74 -2.78
C GLY A 59 2.08 2.46 -1.32
N GLY A 60 2.86 1.53 -0.76
CA GLY A 60 2.84 1.17 0.65
C GLY A 60 4.20 0.70 1.11
N ASN A 61 4.27 0.26 2.37
CA ASN A 61 5.48 -0.32 2.94
C ASN A 61 5.14 -1.54 3.80
N PHE A 62 6.02 -2.54 3.76
CA PHE A 62 6.09 -3.61 4.74
C PHE A 62 7.26 -3.35 5.69
N THR A 63 6.93 -3.13 6.95
CA THR A 63 7.90 -3.03 8.05
C THR A 63 8.33 -4.43 8.48
N ASP A 64 9.63 -4.58 8.78
CA ASP A 64 10.24 -5.83 9.25
C ASP A 64 9.95 -7.04 8.35
N TYR A 65 9.98 -6.81 7.04
CA TYR A 65 9.61 -7.81 6.06
C TYR A 65 10.75 -8.81 5.84
N THR A 66 10.45 -10.11 5.89
CA THR A 66 11.45 -11.18 5.82
C THR A 66 11.25 -12.09 4.61
N PRO A 67 12.29 -12.82 4.17
CA PRO A 67 12.13 -13.87 3.16
C PRO A 67 11.05 -14.88 3.55
N ALA A 68 11.03 -15.32 4.81
CA ALA A 68 10.03 -16.26 5.32
C ALA A 68 8.61 -15.70 5.25
N ARG A 69 8.44 -14.40 5.52
CA ARG A 69 7.14 -13.73 5.39
C ARG A 69 6.70 -13.65 3.92
N LEU A 70 7.59 -13.27 3.00
CA LEU A 70 7.29 -13.24 1.57
C LEU A 70 6.86 -14.61 1.06
N GLU A 71 7.56 -15.67 1.42
CA GLU A 71 7.18 -17.04 1.03
C GLU A 71 5.85 -17.50 1.63
N LYS A 72 5.52 -17.04 2.84
CA LYS A 72 4.19 -17.27 3.42
C LYS A 72 3.10 -16.55 2.64
N ASP A 73 3.30 -15.26 2.34
CA ASP A 73 2.30 -14.44 1.65
C ASP A 73 2.08 -14.89 0.20
N LYS A 74 3.13 -15.34 -0.51
CA LYS A 74 3.02 -15.97 -1.83
C LYS A 74 2.16 -17.25 -1.85
N ARG A 75 2.25 -18.06 -0.78
CA ARG A 75 1.50 -19.31 -0.65
C ARG A 75 0.06 -19.10 -0.19
N GLU A 76 -0.26 -17.92 0.33
CA GLU A 76 -1.59 -17.59 0.81
C GLU A 76 -2.56 -17.44 -0.36
N LYS A 77 -3.52 -18.36 -0.47
CA LYS A 77 -4.46 -18.40 -1.59
C LYS A 77 -5.41 -17.20 -1.53
N GLY A 78 -5.47 -16.44 -2.62
CA GLY A 78 -6.39 -15.31 -2.74
C GLY A 78 -6.01 -14.10 -1.88
N LEU A 79 -4.73 -13.96 -1.51
CA LEU A 79 -4.23 -12.74 -0.88
C LEU A 79 -4.18 -11.60 -1.89
N ASN A 80 -4.94 -10.55 -1.63
CA ASN A 80 -4.94 -9.32 -2.41
C ASN A 80 -4.30 -8.17 -1.64
N MET A 81 -3.72 -7.24 -2.37
CA MET A 81 -3.30 -5.94 -1.87
C MET A 81 -4.42 -4.94 -2.04
N LEU A 82 -4.68 -4.14 -1.01
CA LEU A 82 -5.65 -3.05 -1.05
C LEU A 82 -4.96 -1.73 -0.74
N VAL A 83 -4.69 -0.92 -1.75
CA VAL A 83 -4.02 0.37 -1.58
C VAL A 83 -5.04 1.50 -1.65
N SER A 84 -5.03 2.37 -0.66
CA SER A 84 -5.97 3.49 -0.58
C SER A 84 -5.27 4.80 -0.29
N GLY A 85 -5.74 5.86 -0.94
CA GLY A 85 -5.21 7.21 -0.77
C GLY A 85 -6.27 8.15 -0.25
N PHE A 86 -5.89 8.96 0.74
CA PHE A 86 -6.71 9.99 1.34
C PHE A 86 -5.98 11.34 1.27
N VAL A 87 -6.75 12.42 1.17
CA VAL A 87 -6.27 13.80 1.36
C VAL A 87 -7.14 14.43 2.43
N ASP A 88 -6.52 14.83 3.55
CA ASP A 88 -7.22 15.37 4.73
C ASP A 88 -8.42 14.52 5.18
N GLY A 89 -8.25 13.19 5.15
CA GLY A 89 -9.31 12.23 5.50
C GLY A 89 -10.35 11.97 4.41
N LYS A 90 -10.38 12.73 3.31
CA LYS A 90 -11.24 12.43 2.15
C LYS A 90 -10.62 11.32 1.32
N LEU A 91 -11.38 10.25 1.08
CA LEU A 91 -10.97 9.13 0.23
C LEU A 91 -10.87 9.57 -1.23
N ILE A 92 -9.74 9.26 -1.87
CA ILE A 92 -9.47 9.60 -3.28
C ILE A 92 -9.56 8.36 -4.18
N TYR A 93 -8.97 7.26 -3.76
CA TYR A 93 -8.96 6.00 -4.51
C TYR A 93 -8.83 4.78 -3.59
N ILE A 94 -9.32 3.65 -4.08
CA ILE A 94 -9.04 2.31 -3.58
C ILE A 94 -8.70 1.44 -4.78
N ILE A 95 -7.51 0.86 -4.79
CA ILE A 95 -7.03 -0.06 -5.82
C ILE A 95 -6.79 -1.42 -5.19
N GLU A 96 -7.32 -2.46 -5.82
CA GLU A 96 -7.12 -3.85 -5.42
C GLU A 96 -6.31 -4.57 -6.51
N PHE A 97 -5.32 -5.37 -6.12
CA PHE A 97 -4.59 -6.23 -7.05
C PHE A 97 -4.09 -7.49 -6.33
N PRO A 98 -3.85 -8.61 -7.02
CA PRO A 98 -3.33 -9.83 -6.40
C PRO A 98 -1.93 -9.61 -5.81
N PHE A 99 -1.69 -10.11 -4.60
CA PHE A 99 -0.35 -10.10 -4.01
C PHE A 99 0.67 -10.83 -4.89
N THR A 100 0.22 -11.86 -5.61
CA THR A 100 1.05 -12.66 -6.52
C THR A 100 1.35 -11.96 -7.86
N SER A 101 1.07 -10.66 -7.99
CA SER A 101 1.41 -9.89 -9.19
C SER A 101 2.92 -9.98 -9.45
N PRO A 102 3.37 -10.39 -10.66
CA PRO A 102 4.79 -10.69 -10.92
C PRO A 102 5.74 -9.53 -10.59
N ASP A 103 5.43 -8.32 -11.06
CA ASP A 103 6.29 -7.14 -10.83
C ASP A 103 6.36 -6.76 -9.35
N PHE A 104 5.25 -6.94 -8.63
CA PHE A 104 5.16 -6.63 -7.22
C PHE A 104 6.03 -7.59 -6.41
N ILE A 105 5.91 -8.90 -6.68
CA ILE A 105 6.74 -9.93 -6.06
C ILE A 105 8.22 -9.67 -6.37
N LYS A 106 8.55 -9.40 -7.64
CA LYS A 106 9.92 -9.14 -8.08
C LYS A 106 10.52 -7.93 -7.34
N ASN A 107 9.77 -6.85 -7.16
CA ASN A 107 10.21 -5.70 -6.37
C ASN A 107 10.52 -6.10 -4.91
N LEU A 108 9.63 -6.85 -4.26
CA LEU A 108 9.84 -7.33 -2.89
C LEU A 108 11.09 -8.23 -2.78
N GLU A 109 11.27 -9.17 -3.71
CA GLU A 109 12.44 -10.05 -3.77
C GLU A 109 13.74 -9.25 -3.92
N ILE A 110 13.78 -8.27 -4.83
CA ILE A 110 14.94 -7.41 -5.04
C ILE A 110 15.30 -6.66 -3.75
N LYS A 111 14.31 -6.15 -3.01
CA LYS A 111 14.55 -5.42 -1.75
C LYS A 111 15.09 -6.33 -0.66
N ILE A 112 14.52 -7.51 -0.51
CA ILE A 112 15.00 -8.53 0.44
C ILE A 112 16.42 -8.96 0.08
N GLN A 113 16.70 -9.26 -1.19
CA GLN A 113 18.04 -9.67 -1.64
C GLN A 113 19.08 -8.57 -1.42
N LYS A 114 18.77 -7.30 -1.74
CA LYS A 114 19.65 -6.15 -1.49
C LYS A 114 20.00 -6.04 -0.01
N TRP A 115 19.01 -6.23 0.86
CA TRP A 115 19.22 -6.20 2.29
C TRP A 115 20.05 -7.40 2.79
N GLN A 116 19.75 -8.63 2.36
CA GLN A 116 20.54 -9.81 2.70
C GLN A 116 22.00 -9.68 2.26
N LYS A 117 22.26 -9.08 1.09
CA LYS A 117 23.63 -8.79 0.62
C LYS A 117 24.37 -7.84 1.56
N LYS A 118 23.72 -6.81 2.10
CA LYS A 118 24.31 -5.89 3.09
C LYS A 118 24.67 -6.59 4.41
N LEU A 119 24.00 -7.69 4.73
CA LEU A 119 24.27 -8.46 5.95
C LEU A 119 25.38 -9.49 5.80
N LYS A 120 25.78 -9.85 4.57
CA LYS A 120 26.91 -10.76 4.34
C LYS A 120 28.19 -10.11 4.88
N GLY A 121 28.71 -10.66 5.99
CA GLY A 121 29.90 -10.16 6.68
C GLY A 121 29.61 -9.38 7.98
N SER A 122 28.35 -9.24 8.39
CA SER A 122 28.01 -8.60 9.68
C SER A 122 28.24 -9.58 10.86
N GLU A 123 28.96 -9.14 11.89
CA GLU A 123 29.26 -9.93 13.10
C GLU A 123 28.02 -10.29 13.93
N SER A 124 26.91 -9.56 13.76
CA SER A 124 25.64 -9.81 14.46
C SER A 124 24.48 -9.87 13.48
N THR A 125 23.92 -11.07 13.26
CA THR A 125 22.76 -11.30 12.40
C THR A 125 21.43 -11.41 13.18
N LYS A 126 21.48 -11.50 14.52
CA LYS A 126 20.28 -11.54 15.37
C LYS A 126 19.60 -10.17 15.40
N GLY A 127 18.30 -10.14 15.12
CA GLY A 127 17.47 -8.93 15.16
C GLY A 127 17.54 -8.02 13.94
N GLN A 128 18.23 -8.43 12.87
CA GLN A 128 18.25 -7.68 11.62
C GLN A 128 17.02 -8.05 10.78
N PHE A 129 16.22 -7.05 10.40
CA PHE A 129 15.11 -7.17 9.46
C PHE A 129 15.23 -6.11 8.37
N LEU A 130 14.62 -6.34 7.21
CA LEU A 130 14.46 -5.29 6.21
C LEU A 130 13.50 -4.25 6.81
N ARG A 131 14.06 -3.11 7.22
CA ARG A 131 13.30 -2.01 7.85
C ARG A 131 12.18 -1.46 6.97
N SER A 132 12.29 -1.62 5.65
CA SER A 132 11.34 -1.09 4.68
C SER A 132 11.37 -1.91 3.38
N ALA A 133 10.28 -2.62 3.09
CA ALA A 133 9.94 -3.11 1.76
C ALA A 133 8.83 -2.23 1.19
N ASP A 134 9.23 -1.06 0.68
CA ASP A 134 8.30 -0.13 0.05
C ASP A 134 7.92 -0.61 -1.38
N PHE A 135 6.86 -0.04 -1.93
CA PHE A 135 6.46 -0.22 -3.32
C PHE A 135 5.65 1.00 -3.76
N ASP A 136 5.48 1.19 -5.06
CA ASP A 136 4.59 2.20 -5.64
C ASP A 136 3.72 1.61 -6.76
N TYR A 137 2.88 2.45 -7.38
CA TYR A 137 1.96 2.01 -8.42
C TYR A 137 2.63 1.26 -9.58
N LYS A 138 3.89 1.56 -9.91
CA LYS A 138 4.60 0.91 -11.02
C LYS A 138 4.85 -0.56 -10.75
N ASP A 139 4.92 -0.94 -9.48
CA ASP A 139 5.17 -2.33 -9.08
C ASP A 139 3.94 -3.22 -9.28
N PHE A 140 2.76 -2.66 -9.60
CA PHE A 140 1.54 -3.47 -9.78
C PHE A 140 0.59 -2.99 -10.87
N VAL A 141 0.85 -1.87 -11.55
CA VAL A 141 -0.07 -1.28 -12.52
C VAL A 141 -0.39 -2.20 -13.70
N GLU A 142 0.53 -3.09 -14.05
CA GLU A 142 0.38 -4.08 -15.14
C GLU A 142 -0.26 -5.40 -14.68
N SER A 143 -0.72 -5.48 -13.42
CA SER A 143 -1.31 -6.70 -12.88
C SER A 143 -2.59 -7.10 -13.63
N GLN A 144 -2.66 -8.35 -14.09
CA GLN A 144 -3.77 -8.88 -14.90
C GLN A 144 -5.15 -8.85 -14.21
N ASN A 145 -5.19 -8.65 -12.89
CA ASN A 145 -6.44 -8.57 -12.12
C ASN A 145 -6.49 -7.29 -11.25
N LEU A 146 -5.87 -6.21 -11.71
CA LEU A 146 -5.99 -4.91 -11.07
C LEU A 146 -7.42 -4.39 -11.19
N LYS A 147 -7.99 -3.96 -10.05
CA LYS A 147 -9.33 -3.38 -9.96
C LYS A 147 -9.26 -1.99 -9.34
N ILE A 148 -9.95 -1.06 -9.96
CA ILE A 148 -10.28 0.24 -9.36
C ILE A 148 -11.57 0.04 -8.57
N VAL A 149 -11.46 -0.15 -7.26
CA VAL A 149 -12.61 -0.37 -6.36
C VAL A 149 -13.33 0.94 -6.09
N TYR A 150 -12.57 2.02 -5.95
CA TYR A 150 -13.09 3.37 -5.79
C TYR A 150 -12.12 4.35 -6.44
N LEU A 151 -12.65 5.38 -7.08
CA LEU A 151 -11.90 6.49 -7.62
C LEU A 151 -12.85 7.69 -7.75
N LEU A 152 -12.38 8.86 -7.33
CA LEU A 152 -13.09 10.12 -7.63
C LEU A 152 -13.25 10.31 -9.13
N ASN A 153 -14.36 10.94 -9.55
CA ASN A 153 -14.52 11.37 -10.93
C ASN A 153 -13.45 12.40 -11.31
N THR A 154 -13.29 12.64 -12.61
CA THR A 154 -12.24 13.51 -13.15
C THR A 154 -12.27 14.93 -12.57
N ASP A 155 -13.47 15.52 -12.46
CA ASP A 155 -13.69 16.89 -11.97
C ASP A 155 -13.31 17.07 -10.49
N GLU A 156 -13.49 16.03 -9.67
CA GLU A 156 -13.04 16.03 -8.28
C GLU A 156 -11.56 15.67 -8.18
N LEU A 157 -11.07 14.72 -8.98
CA LEU A 157 -9.70 14.22 -8.94
C LEU A 157 -8.67 15.32 -9.25
N VAL A 158 -8.97 16.20 -10.22
CA VAL A 158 -8.07 17.30 -10.62
C VAL A 158 -7.74 18.24 -9.45
N LYS A 159 -8.66 18.41 -8.50
CA LYS A 159 -8.45 19.24 -7.29
C LYS A 159 -7.31 18.72 -6.42
N TYR A 160 -6.97 17.44 -6.53
CA TYR A 160 -5.94 16.77 -5.74
C TYR A 160 -4.65 16.50 -6.52
N ALA A 161 -4.53 16.93 -7.78
CA ALA A 161 -3.38 16.65 -8.65
C ALA A 161 -2.03 17.07 -8.01
N ALA A 162 -2.02 18.16 -7.25
CA ALA A 162 -0.82 18.65 -6.57
C ALA A 162 -0.29 17.68 -5.50
N TYR A 163 -1.14 16.83 -4.91
CA TYR A 163 -0.84 15.93 -3.80
C TYR A 163 -0.55 14.49 -4.25
N ILE A 164 -0.71 14.21 -5.54
CA ILE A 164 -0.50 12.93 -6.18
C ILE A 164 0.78 13.00 -7.02
N SER A 165 1.58 11.94 -7.05
CA SER A 165 2.77 11.89 -7.90
C SER A 165 2.34 11.96 -9.37
N LYS A 166 3.08 12.70 -10.20
CA LYS A 166 2.67 13.00 -11.58
C LYS A 166 2.35 11.74 -12.40
N GLY A 167 3.18 10.70 -12.26
CA GLY A 167 2.99 9.43 -12.96
C GLY A 167 1.74 8.70 -12.49
N PHE A 168 1.49 8.67 -11.17
CA PHE A 168 0.32 8.01 -10.62
C PHE A 168 -0.97 8.79 -10.88
N TYR A 169 -0.93 10.13 -10.85
CA TYR A 169 -2.06 10.96 -11.23
C TYR A 169 -2.52 10.65 -12.65
N ARG A 170 -1.60 10.59 -13.62
CA ARG A 170 -1.94 10.23 -15.01
C ARG A 170 -2.58 8.85 -15.13
N PHE A 171 -2.11 7.89 -14.32
CA PHE A 171 -2.73 6.58 -14.26
C PHE A 171 -4.17 6.65 -13.73
N LEU A 172 -4.40 7.37 -12.63
CA LEU A 172 -5.73 7.55 -12.06
C LEU A 172 -6.67 8.31 -13.01
N ASP A 173 -6.20 9.41 -13.59
CA ASP A 173 -6.95 10.24 -14.55
C ASP A 173 -7.41 9.43 -15.76
N GLY A 174 -6.55 8.57 -16.32
CA GLY A 174 -6.93 7.65 -17.40
C GLY A 174 -7.90 6.52 -16.99
N LYS A 175 -8.20 6.37 -15.69
CA LYS A 175 -9.17 5.40 -15.15
C LYS A 175 -10.43 6.06 -14.60
N ALA A 176 -10.41 7.37 -14.35
CA ALA A 176 -11.56 8.12 -13.92
C ALA A 176 -12.58 8.20 -15.07
N LYS A 177 -13.86 8.16 -14.70
CA LYS A 177 -14.99 8.35 -15.62
C LYS A 177 -15.61 9.72 -15.38
#